data_AF-A0A8H9DCS4-F1
#
_entry.id   AF-A0A8H9DCS4-F1
#
_cell.length_a   1.000
_cell.length_b   1.000
_cell.length_c   1.000
_cell.angle_alpha   90.00
_cell.angle_beta   90.00
_cell.angle_gamma   90.00
#
_symmetry.space_group_name_H-M   'P 1'
#
loop_
_entity.id
_entity.type
_entity.pdbx_description
1 polymer ?
#
loop_
_entity_poly.entity_id
_entity_poly.type
_entity_poly.pdbx_seq_one_letter_code
_entity_poly.pdbx_strand_id
1 'polypeptide(L)'
;MHTALNASRSIQTIRDCTKMIASVPLRHWNDSLQIREMNKPGMLKDQRFIVNLKSDVEEGKFTIKLFAEMMVLNNRLRFLVKPEKQFPDVVRCEQDAFYEIESKIAKFIKDKYRVDVKIAKLDSSTDMRLAN
;
A
#
# COMPACT_ATOMS: atom_id res chain seq x y z
N MET A 1 -9.36 -22.11 -0.52
CA MET A 1 -8.92 -21.41 0.71
C MET A 1 -8.94 -19.91 0.41
N HIS A 2 -9.92 -19.17 0.92
CA HIS A 2 -9.89 -17.71 0.87
C HIS A 2 -8.81 -17.25 1.85
N THR A 3 -7.63 -16.89 1.35
CA THR A 3 -6.60 -16.26 2.17
C THR A 3 -7.17 -14.93 2.63
N ALA A 4 -7.69 -14.88 3.86
CA ALA A 4 -8.03 -13.63 4.51
C ALA A 4 -6.78 -12.76 4.43
N LEU A 5 -6.86 -11.69 3.65
CA LEU A 5 -5.74 -10.80 3.45
C LEU A 5 -5.57 -10.06 4.76
N ASN A 6 -4.62 -10.52 5.59
CA ASN A 6 -4.37 -9.92 6.89
C ASN A 6 -4.01 -8.45 6.67
N ALA A 7 -4.95 -7.57 7.03
CA ALA A 7 -4.81 -6.13 6.94
C ALA A 7 -3.83 -5.56 7.99
N SER A 8 -3.30 -6.44 8.83
CA SER A 8 -2.26 -6.15 9.80
C SER A 8 -1.01 -6.99 9.53
N ARG A 9 0.15 -6.46 9.89
CA ARG A 9 1.45 -7.15 9.80
C ARG A 9 2.18 -7.05 11.14
N SER A 10 3.01 -8.04 11.46
CA SER A 10 3.88 -7.93 12.63
C SER A 10 4.91 -6.84 12.41
N ILE A 11 5.32 -6.16 13.48
CA ILE A 11 6.32 -5.11 13.39
C ILE A 11 7.68 -5.65 12.93
N GLN A 12 8.01 -6.89 13.30
CA GLN A 12 9.20 -7.61 12.83
C GLN A 12 9.18 -7.76 11.30
N THR A 13 8.07 -8.21 10.71
CA THR A 13 7.97 -8.29 9.24
C THR A 13 8.17 -6.92 8.59
N ILE A 14 7.64 -5.85 9.17
CA ILE A 14 7.76 -4.51 8.62
C ILE A 14 9.20 -3.99 8.72
N ARG A 15 9.90 -4.27 9.82
CA ARG A 15 11.29 -3.82 10.02
C ARG A 15 12.29 -4.67 9.23
N ASP A 16 12.13 -5.99 9.24
CA ASP A 16 13.17 -6.92 8.81
C ASP A 16 12.92 -7.44 7.38
N CYS A 17 11.66 -7.47 6.93
CA CYS A 17 11.29 -8.03 5.62
C CYS A 17 10.83 -6.96 4.62
N THR A 18 11.00 -5.67 4.93
CA THR A 18 10.69 -4.59 3.99
C THR A 18 11.78 -3.54 3.95
N LYS A 19 11.83 -2.80 2.84
CA LYS A 19 12.74 -1.67 2.65
C LYS A 19 11.92 -0.41 2.39
N MET A 20 12.17 0.64 3.15
CA MET A 20 11.54 1.94 2.92
C MET A 20 11.98 2.52 1.57
N ILE A 21 11.02 2.92 0.73
CA ILE A 21 11.26 3.54 -0.57
C ILE A 21 10.93 5.03 -0.59
N ALA A 22 9.95 5.46 0.22
CA ALA A 22 9.55 6.85 0.32
C ALA A 22 8.76 7.11 1.61
N SER A 23 8.60 8.38 1.96
CA SER A 23 7.69 8.86 2.99
C SER A 23 6.85 10.00 2.44
N VAL A 24 5.57 10.06 2.82
CA VAL A 24 4.61 11.09 2.41
C VAL A 24 4.03 11.71 3.69
N PRO A 25 4.27 13.01 3.98
CA PRO A 25 3.70 13.65 5.16
C PRO A 25 2.19 13.76 5.05
N LEU A 26 1.48 13.57 6.17
CA LEU A 26 0.06 13.87 6.25
C LEU A 26 -0.12 15.34 6.65
N ARG A 27 -1.02 16.07 5.99
CA ARG A 27 -1.18 17.51 6.23
C ARG A 27 -2.02 17.82 7.47
N HIS A 28 -2.99 16.98 7.80
CA HIS A 28 -3.89 17.18 8.94
C HIS A 28 -3.50 16.34 10.18
N TRP A 29 -2.40 15.59 10.10
CA TRP A 29 -1.88 14.78 11.20
C TRP A 29 -0.39 15.05 11.39
N ASN A 30 0.09 15.02 12.64
CA ASN A 30 1.53 15.07 12.92
C ASN A 30 2.19 13.69 12.68
N ASP A 31 2.02 13.17 11.47
CA ASP A 31 2.48 11.84 11.08
C ASP A 31 2.80 11.79 9.57
N SER A 32 3.35 10.68 9.11
CA SER A 32 3.67 10.45 7.70
C SER A 32 3.40 9.00 7.31
N LEU A 33 3.02 8.79 6.06
CA LEU A 33 2.87 7.48 5.45
C LEU A 33 4.20 7.01 4.90
N GLN A 34 4.72 5.91 5.45
CA GLN A 34 5.91 5.25 4.94
C GLN A 34 5.51 4.24 3.87
N ILE A 35 6.11 4.36 2.70
CA ILE A 35 5.97 3.42 1.61
C ILE A 35 7.15 2.46 1.65
N ARG A 36 6.87 1.16 1.71
CA ARG A 36 7.85 0.11 1.90
C ARG A 36 7.68 -0.98 0.85
N GLU A 37 8.79 -1.37 0.23
CA GLU A 37 8.87 -2.52 -0.67
C GLU A 37 9.09 -3.79 0.16
N MET A 38 8.29 -4.85 -0.04
CA MET A 38 8.62 -6.16 0.55
C MET A 38 9.89 -6.73 -0.05
N ASN A 39 10.84 -7.10 0.80
CA ASN A 39 12.14 -7.65 0.41
C ASN A 39 11.99 -9.12 -0.01
N LYS A 40 11.36 -9.35 -1.17
CA LYS A 40 11.25 -10.66 -1.79
C LYS A 40 12.06 -10.68 -3.08
N PRO A 41 13.01 -11.63 -3.24
CA PRO A 41 13.63 -11.84 -4.53
C PRO A 41 12.56 -12.30 -5.52
N GLY A 42 12.47 -11.67 -6.69
CA GLY A 42 11.44 -12.00 -7.66
C GLY A 42 11.27 -10.99 -8.78
N MET A 43 10.39 -11.32 -9.72
CA MET A 43 9.98 -10.43 -10.80
C MET A 43 9.00 -9.38 -10.26
N LEU A 44 8.80 -8.29 -11.01
CA LEU A 44 7.86 -7.22 -10.65
C LEU A 44 6.44 -7.73 -10.27
N LYS A 45 5.97 -8.80 -10.91
CA LYS A 45 4.66 -9.43 -10.63
C LYS A 45 4.53 -9.98 -9.20
N ASP A 46 5.64 -10.30 -8.56
CA ASP A 46 5.71 -10.84 -7.20
C ASP A 46 5.94 -9.72 -6.16
N GLN A 47 6.19 -8.49 -6.64
CA GLN A 47 6.53 -7.36 -5.81
C GLN A 47 5.29 -6.80 -5.11
N ARG A 48 5.42 -6.61 -3.79
CA ARG A 48 4.40 -5.97 -2.96
C ARG A 48 4.93 -4.71 -2.32
N PHE A 49 4.02 -3.77 -2.15
CA PHE A 49 4.24 -2.48 -1.50
C PHE A 49 3.30 -2.38 -0.32
N ILE A 50 3.86 -2.03 0.83
CA ILE A 50 3.13 -1.81 2.07
C ILE A 50 3.22 -0.32 2.38
N VAL A 51 2.09 0.25 2.79
CA VAL A 51 2.00 1.61 3.29
C VAL A 51 1.50 1.54 4.74
N ASN A 52 2.18 2.24 5.64
CA ASN A 52 1.86 2.31 7.06
C ASN A 52 2.12 3.72 7.60
N LEU A 53 1.53 4.05 8.74
CA LEU A 53 1.89 5.25 9.48
C LEU A 53 3.30 5.11 10.08
N LYS A 54 4.04 6.22 10.16
CA LYS A 54 5.37 6.24 10.77
C LYS A 54 5.27 5.96 12.26
N SER A 55 4.32 6.60 12.94
CA SER A 55 4.04 6.37 14.38
C SER A 55 3.84 4.88 14.68
N ASP A 56 3.02 4.18 13.90
CA ASP A 56 2.76 2.74 14.07
C ASP A 56 4.04 1.88 14.03
N VAL A 57 5.04 2.28 13.24
CA VAL A 57 6.31 1.54 13.16
C VAL A 57 7.29 1.93 14.25
N GLU A 58 7.19 3.14 14.79
CA GLU A 58 8.05 3.61 15.89
C GLU A 58 7.52 3.13 17.24
N GLU A 59 6.21 3.17 17.44
CA GLU A 59 5.53 2.92 18.72
C GLU A 59 4.87 1.52 18.80
N GLY A 60 4.71 0.83 17.67
CA GLY A 60 4.01 -0.45 17.60
C GLY A 60 4.65 -1.54 18.46
N LYS A 61 3.83 -2.24 19.27
CA LYS A 61 4.30 -3.29 20.18
C LYS A 61 4.36 -4.68 19.55
N PHE A 62 3.41 -5.03 18.68
CA PHE A 62 3.30 -6.40 18.16
C PHE A 62 2.85 -6.44 16.69
N THR A 63 1.71 -5.85 16.39
CA THR A 63 1.16 -5.79 15.03
C THR A 63 0.74 -4.38 14.68
N ILE A 64 0.94 -4.00 13.42
CA ILE A 64 0.53 -2.71 12.88
C ILE A 64 -0.58 -2.92 11.86
N LYS A 65 -1.54 -2.00 11.84
CA LYS A 65 -2.58 -1.94 10.83
C LYS A 65 -1.98 -1.30 9.58
N LEU A 66 -2.15 -1.92 8.42
CA LEU A 66 -1.64 -1.34 7.19
C LEU A 66 -2.58 -0.25 6.71
N PHE A 67 -2.01 0.88 6.31
CA PHE A 67 -2.76 1.89 5.59
C PHE A 67 -3.18 1.35 4.23
N ALA A 68 -2.25 0.78 3.48
CA ALA A 68 -2.53 0.08 2.24
C ALA A 68 -1.52 -1.05 1.99
N GLU A 69 -1.92 -2.05 1.23
CA GLU A 69 -1.02 -3.04 0.64
C GLU A 69 -1.36 -3.12 -0.84
N MET A 70 -0.34 -3.08 -1.70
CA MET A 70 -0.49 -3.10 -3.15
C MET A 70 0.43 -4.15 -3.77
N MET A 71 0.02 -4.68 -4.91
CA MET A 71 0.86 -5.50 -5.77
C MET A 71 0.77 -5.05 -7.22
N VAL A 72 1.80 -5.34 -8.01
CA VAL A 72 1.77 -5.09 -9.44
C VAL A 72 1.19 -6.31 -10.15
N LEU A 73 0.09 -6.11 -10.87
CA LEU A 73 -0.52 -7.14 -11.70
C LEU A 73 -0.88 -6.55 -13.07
N ASN A 74 -0.39 -7.17 -14.14
CA ASN A 74 -0.60 -6.71 -15.52
C ASN A 74 -0.25 -5.22 -15.71
N ASN A 75 0.91 -4.81 -15.20
CA ASN A 75 1.40 -3.42 -15.21
C ASN A 75 0.46 -2.40 -14.52
N ARG A 76 -0.38 -2.86 -13.60
CA ARG A 76 -1.24 -2.01 -12.78
C ARG A 76 -0.99 -2.26 -11.30
N LEU A 77 -1.01 -1.21 -10.50
CA LEU A 77 -1.01 -1.31 -9.04
C LEU A 77 -2.43 -1.68 -8.58
N ARG A 78 -2.56 -2.80 -7.89
CA ARG A 78 -3.82 -3.27 -7.31
C ARG A 78 -3.75 -3.28 -5.80
N PHE A 79 -4.76 -2.74 -5.15
CA PHE A 79 -4.90 -2.81 -3.70
C PHE A 79 -5.28 -4.22 -3.25
N LEU A 80 -4.45 -4.78 -2.38
CA LEU A 80 -4.74 -5.95 -1.57
C LEU A 80 -5.38 -5.56 -0.24
N VAL A 81 -4.90 -4.47 0.36
CA VAL A 81 -5.52 -3.81 1.51
C VAL A 81 -5.87 -2.38 1.09
N LYS A 82 -7.14 -2.04 1.23
CA LYS A 82 -7.69 -0.75 0.82
C LYS A 82 -7.67 0.25 1.99
N PRO A 83 -7.15 1.48 1.78
CA PRO A 83 -7.07 2.50 2.81
C PRO A 83 -8.45 2.93 3.33
N GLU A 84 -9.49 2.95 2.49
CA GLU A 84 -10.87 3.28 2.87
C GLU A 84 -11.43 2.36 3.95
N LYS A 85 -10.98 1.09 3.97
CA LYS A 85 -11.40 0.11 4.96
C LYS A 85 -10.63 0.20 6.26
N GLN A 86 -9.41 0.74 6.23
CA GLN A 86 -8.50 0.73 7.37
C GLN A 86 -8.48 2.09 8.09
N PHE A 87 -8.47 3.19 7.34
CA PHE A 87 -8.33 4.56 7.83
C PHE A 87 -9.26 5.50 7.04
N PRO A 88 -10.60 5.37 7.17
CA PRO A 88 -11.55 6.16 6.39
C PRO A 88 -11.40 7.67 6.60
N ASP A 89 -11.04 8.11 7.82
CA ASP A 89 -10.87 9.53 8.12
C ASP A 89 -9.62 10.12 7.46
N VAL A 90 -8.51 9.36 7.44
CA VAL A 90 -7.30 9.75 6.71
C VAL A 90 -7.59 9.87 5.22
N VAL A 91 -8.36 8.93 4.66
CA VAL A 91 -8.72 8.99 3.25
C VAL A 91 -9.51 10.25 2.90
N ARG A 92 -10.43 10.65 3.79
CA ARG A 92 -11.29 11.81 3.58
C ARG A 92 -10.50 13.12 3.55
N CYS A 93 -9.50 13.28 4.42
CA CYS A 93 -8.76 14.54 4.51
C CYS A 93 -7.44 14.56 3.73
N GLU A 94 -6.86 13.41 3.37
CA GLU A 94 -5.53 13.31 2.72
C GLU A 94 -5.62 12.81 1.27
N GLN A 95 -6.55 13.33 0.49
CA GLN A 95 -6.70 12.91 -0.92
C GLN A 95 -5.39 13.08 -1.71
N ASP A 96 -4.65 14.15 -1.44
CA ASP A 96 -3.35 14.43 -2.06
C ASP A 96 -2.30 13.35 -1.74
N ALA A 97 -2.33 12.78 -0.53
CA ALA A 97 -1.38 11.75 -0.12
C ALA A 97 -1.50 10.48 -0.99
N PHE A 98 -2.69 10.16 -1.50
CA PHE A 98 -2.86 9.00 -2.40
C PHE A 98 -2.17 9.21 -3.74
N TYR A 99 -2.30 10.41 -4.32
CA TYR A 99 -1.61 10.76 -5.56
C TYR A 99 -0.09 10.74 -5.37
N GLU A 100 0.40 11.21 -4.22
CA GLU A 100 1.82 11.14 -3.88
C GLU A 100 2.29 9.69 -3.73
N ILE A 101 1.53 8.83 -3.03
CA ILE A 101 1.84 7.41 -2.89
C ILE A 101 1.94 6.73 -4.25
N GLU A 102 0.94 6.93 -5.12
CA GLU A 102 0.94 6.41 -6.48
C GLU A 102 2.19 6.85 -7.24
N SER A 103 2.47 8.16 -7.23
CA SER A 103 3.59 8.76 -7.94
C SER A 103 4.93 8.19 -7.48
N LYS A 104 5.13 8.06 -6.16
CA LYS A 104 6.37 7.50 -5.59
C LYS A 104 6.55 6.03 -5.95
N ILE A 105 5.50 5.22 -5.89
CA ILE A 105 5.57 3.80 -6.26
C ILE A 105 5.79 3.63 -7.77
N ALA A 106 5.05 4.38 -8.59
CA ALA A 106 5.20 4.34 -10.04
C ALA A 106 6.61 4.75 -10.47
N LYS A 107 7.16 5.81 -9.87
CA LYS A 107 8.55 6.24 -10.09
C LYS A 107 9.54 5.14 -9.69
N PHE A 108 9.37 4.55 -8.50
CA PHE A 108 10.23 3.46 -8.05
C PHE A 108 10.22 2.26 -9.01
N ILE A 109 9.04 1.87 -9.49
CA ILE A 109 8.89 0.75 -10.43
C ILE A 109 9.52 1.09 -11.78
N LYS A 110 9.33 2.31 -12.27
CA LYS A 110 9.96 2.79 -13.50
C LYS A 110 11.48 2.78 -13.41
N ASP A 111 12.04 3.24 -12.31
CA ASP A 111 13.49 3.31 -12.11
C ASP A 111 14.12 1.92 -11.97
N LYS A 112 13.49 1.02 -11.21
CA LYS A 112 14.02 -0.32 -10.90
C LYS A 112 13.71 -1.37 -11.97
N TYR A 113 12.51 -1.35 -12.54
CA TYR A 113 12.01 -2.40 -13.44
C TYR A 113 11.74 -1.92 -14.87
N ARG A 114 11.88 -0.61 -15.16
CA ARG A 114 11.61 -0.02 -16.49
C ARG A 114 10.17 -0.26 -16.98
N VAL A 115 9.20 -0.31 -16.05
CA VAL A 115 7.78 -0.49 -16.34
C VAL A 115 7.00 0.74 -15.86
N ASP A 116 6.13 1.27 -16.72
CA ASP A 116 5.14 2.27 -16.31
C ASP A 116 3.92 1.58 -15.73
N VAL A 117 3.54 1.97 -14.50
CA VAL A 117 2.35 1.47 -13.82
C VAL A 117 1.45 2.61 -13.39
N LYS A 118 0.16 2.31 -13.27
CA LYS A 118 -0.84 3.19 -12.66
C LYS A 118 -1.66 2.40 -11.68
N ILE A 119 -2.21 3.05 -10.66
CA ILE A 119 -3.25 2.46 -9.83
C ILE A 119 -4.41 2.11 -10.75
N ALA A 120 -4.84 0.85 -10.67
CA ALA A 120 -6.11 0.47 -11.25
C ALA A 120 -7.18 1.28 -10.49
N LYS A 121 -7.68 2.36 -11.11
CA LYS A 121 -8.89 3.04 -10.63
C LYS A 121 -9.90 1.95 -10.34
N LEU A 122 -10.51 2.01 -9.16
CA LEU A 122 -11.59 1.11 -8.83
C LEU A 122 -12.67 1.36 -9.89
N ASP A 123 -12.77 0.47 -10.87
CA ASP A 123 -13.93 0.47 -11.75
C ASP A 123 -15.14 0.43 -10.81
N SER A 124 -16.01 1.43 -10.89
CA SER A 124 -17.32 1.43 -10.25
C SER A 124 -18.26 0.40 -10.88
N SER A 125 -17.71 -0.73 -11.33
CA SER A 125 -18.36 -1.75 -12.13
C SER A 125 -17.93 -3.13 -11.66
N THR A 126 -18.19 -3.44 -10.39
CA THR A 126 -18.32 -4.83 -9.94
C THR A 126 -19.29 -4.91 -8.74
N ASP A 127 -20.46 -4.31 -8.90
CA ASP A 127 -21.66 -4.57 -8.08
C ASP A 127 -22.78 -5.22 -8.90
N MET A 128 -22.46 -5.83 -10.04
CA MET A 128 -23.38 -6.65 -10.81
C MET A 128 -22.70 -7.95 -11.20
N ARG A 129 -22.81 -8.98 -10.35
CA ARG A 129 -22.82 -10.42 -10.68
C ARG A 129 -22.82 -11.28 -9.42
N LEU A 130 -23.85 -11.15 -8.58
CA LEU A 130 -24.30 -12.21 -7.70
C LEU A 130 -25.84 -12.16 -7.62
N ALA A 131 -26.47 -12.63 -8.70
CA ALA A 131 -27.83 -13.15 -8.67
C ALA A 131 -27.85 -14.29 -9.69
N ASN A 132 -27.63 -15.50 -9.20
CA ASN A 132 -28.04 -16.74 -9.83
C ASN A 132 -28.57 -17.65 -8.72
#